data_AF-A0A843DNW7-F1
#
_entry.id   AF-A0A843DNW7-F1
#
_cell.length_a   1.000
_cell.length_b   1.000
_cell.length_c   1.000
_cell.angle_alpha   90.00
_cell.angle_beta   90.00
_cell.angle_gamma   90.00
#
_symmetry.space_group_name_H-M   'P 1'
#
loop_
_entity.id
_entity.type
_entity.pdbx_description
1 polymer ?
#
loop_
_entity_poly.entity_id
_entity_poly.type
_entity_poly.pdbx_seq_one_letter_code
_entity_poly.pdbx_strand_id
1 'polypeptide(L)'
;MISLRKINTLLVIVIVLMLLAHAVQSVLYLYGIIGYSPDFQITGRRLFYPVVAHIIISLYLYFRDRSYKANRYRNLISETTQQMATGIMIIIFAALHIVGYSINPMGTESTFYFSVYHFIVDNMLFFSIAMHLRISIPKFMMSLGFLDGKDAYVNFK
;
A
#
# COMPACT_ATOMS: atom_id res chain seq x y z
N MET A 1 -0.51 -20.80 -18.50
CA MET A 1 -0.25 -20.57 -17.06
C MET A 1 -0.15 -19.08 -16.78
N ILE A 2 -0.76 -18.57 -15.71
CA ILE A 2 -0.69 -17.15 -15.34
C ILE A 2 0.67 -16.90 -14.68
N SER A 3 1.40 -15.87 -15.14
CA SER A 3 2.71 -15.52 -14.55
C SER A 3 2.54 -14.83 -13.19
N LEU A 4 3.53 -15.00 -12.31
CA LEU A 4 3.52 -14.38 -10.98
C LEU A 4 3.37 -12.84 -11.03
N ARG A 5 3.92 -12.20 -12.08
CA ARG A 5 3.75 -10.76 -12.33
C ARG A 5 2.29 -10.40 -12.59
N LYS A 6 1.58 -11.18 -13.42
CA LYS A 6 0.15 -10.95 -13.71
C LYS A 6 -0.71 -11.13 -12.45
N ILE A 7 -0.40 -12.13 -11.63
CA ILE A 7 -1.06 -12.32 -10.32
C ILE A 7 -0.83 -11.08 -9.43
N ASN A 8 0.41 -10.59 -9.37
CA ASN A 8 0.73 -9.41 -8.57
C ASN A 8 0.00 -8.14 -9.05
N THR A 9 -0.12 -7.94 -10.36
CA THR A 9 -0.90 -6.84 -10.94
C THR A 9 -2.38 -6.94 -10.57
N LEU A 10 -2.97 -8.14 -10.62
CA LEU A 10 -4.36 -8.34 -10.20
C LEU A 10 -4.55 -8.03 -8.71
N LEU A 11 -3.61 -8.45 -7.85
CA LEU A 11 -3.62 -8.10 -6.44
C LEU A 11 -3.61 -6.59 -6.22
N VAL A 12 -2.78 -5.84 -6.96
CA VAL A 12 -2.76 -4.37 -6.86
C VAL A 12 -4.13 -3.77 -7.18
N ILE A 13 -4.82 -4.25 -8.22
CA ILE A 13 -6.17 -3.77 -8.55
C ILE A 13 -7.13 -4.03 -7.39
N VAL A 14 -7.14 -5.25 -6.83
CA VAL A 14 -7.97 -5.60 -5.68
C VAL A 14 -7.66 -4.71 -4.47
N ILE A 15 -6.38 -4.51 -4.16
CA ILE A 15 -5.92 -3.65 -3.06
C ILE A 15 -6.40 -2.22 -3.25
N VAL A 16 -6.24 -1.65 -4.44
CA VAL A 16 -6.65 -0.26 -4.73
C VAL A 16 -8.16 -0.10 -4.51
N LEU A 17 -8.97 -1.02 -5.02
CA LEU A 17 -10.43 -0.97 -4.86
C LEU A 17 -10.84 -1.07 -3.38
N MET A 18 -10.25 -2.02 -2.64
CA MET A 18 -10.54 -2.21 -1.22
C MET A 18 -10.04 -1.04 -0.35
N LEU A 19 -8.86 -0.49 -0.66
CA LEU A 19 -8.30 0.67 0.03
C LEU A 19 -9.15 1.91 -0.21
N LEU A 20 -9.62 2.14 -1.44
CA LEU A 20 -10.53 3.23 -1.76
C LEU A 20 -11.87 3.07 -1.02
N ALA A 21 -12.45 1.87 -1.03
CA ALA A 21 -13.69 1.60 -0.30
C ALA A 21 -13.52 1.89 1.20
N HIS A 22 -12.44 1.40 1.81
CA HIS A 22 -12.13 1.64 3.22
C HIS A 22 -11.91 3.13 3.50
N ALA A 23 -11.16 3.84 2.66
CA ALA A 23 -10.91 5.28 2.82
C ALA A 23 -12.20 6.10 2.72
N VAL A 24 -13.06 5.81 1.74
CA VAL A 24 -14.36 6.49 1.57
C VAL A 24 -15.25 6.25 2.78
N GLN A 25 -15.37 5.00 3.24
CA GLN A 25 -16.14 4.69 4.43
C GLN A 25 -15.61 5.47 5.64
N SER A 26 -14.29 5.44 5.89
CA SER A 26 -13.68 6.13 7.04
C SER A 26 -13.90 7.65 6.99
N VAL A 27 -13.79 8.26 5.81
CA VAL A 27 -14.09 9.68 5.62
C VAL A 27 -15.56 9.98 5.91
N LEU A 28 -16.50 9.22 5.35
CA LEU A 28 -17.93 9.41 5.58
C LEU A 28 -18.30 9.28 7.07
N TYR A 29 -17.66 8.34 7.77
CA TYR A 29 -17.82 8.18 9.22
C TYR A 29 -17.29 9.40 9.98
N LEU A 30 -16.09 9.87 9.67
CA LEU A 30 -15.49 11.04 10.33
C LEU A 30 -16.28 12.34 10.09
N TYR A 31 -16.94 12.46 8.94
CA TYR A 31 -17.86 13.57 8.66
C TYR A 31 -19.23 13.42 9.34
N GLY A 32 -19.51 12.29 10.00
CA GLY A 32 -20.79 12.01 10.66
C GLY A 32 -21.93 11.69 9.70
N ILE A 33 -21.63 11.36 8.44
CA ILE A 33 -22.65 11.01 7.42
C ILE A 33 -23.17 9.59 7.66
N ILE A 34 -22.30 8.68 8.10
CA ILE A 34 -22.65 7.30 8.43
C ILE A 34 -22.21 6.96 9.86
N GLY A 35 -22.97 6.11 10.54
CA GLY A 35 -22.61 5.59 11.86
C GLY A 35 -21.51 4.52 11.79
N TYR A 36 -20.94 4.19 12.95
CA TYR A 36 -20.00 3.08 13.05
C TYR A 36 -20.68 1.75 12.69
N SER A 37 -20.02 0.94 11.85
CA SER A 37 -20.42 -0.41 11.46
C SER A 37 -19.27 -1.40 11.70
N PRO A 38 -19.54 -2.65 12.11
CA PRO A 38 -18.52 -3.71 12.14
C PRO A 38 -17.76 -3.88 10.81
N ASP A 39 -18.37 -3.47 9.69
CA ASP A 39 -17.77 -3.51 8.36
C ASP A 39 -16.46 -2.71 8.26
N PHE A 40 -16.26 -1.67 9.08
CA PHE A 40 -14.99 -0.92 9.11
C PHE A 40 -13.81 -1.82 9.48
N GLN A 41 -13.97 -2.61 10.54
CA GLN A 41 -12.95 -3.53 11.02
C GLN A 41 -12.77 -4.73 10.08
N ILE A 42 -13.88 -5.27 9.56
CA ILE A 42 -13.85 -6.42 8.66
C ILE A 42 -13.15 -6.05 7.35
N THR A 43 -13.50 -4.90 6.76
CA THR A 43 -12.89 -4.43 5.51
C THR A 43 -11.41 -4.16 5.69
N GLY A 44 -11.01 -3.49 6.78
CA GLY A 44 -9.60 -3.24 7.11
C GLY A 44 -8.79 -4.53 7.28
N ARG A 45 -9.33 -5.52 8.02
CA ARG A 45 -8.70 -6.84 8.17
C ARG A 45 -8.58 -7.60 6.85
N ARG A 46 -9.63 -7.59 6.03
CA ARG A 46 -9.64 -8.26 4.73
C ARG A 46 -8.64 -7.64 3.76
N LEU A 47 -8.45 -6.32 3.80
CA LEU A 47 -7.46 -5.60 2.99
C LEU A 47 -6.02 -5.98 3.35
N PHE A 48 -5.75 -6.36 4.60
CA PHE A 48 -4.40 -6.73 5.03
C PHE A 48 -3.84 -7.94 4.28
N TYR A 49 -4.64 -8.98 4.06
CA TYR A 49 -4.20 -10.21 3.39
C TYR A 49 -3.66 -9.99 1.96
N PRO A 50 -4.40 -9.33 1.03
CA PRO A 50 -3.89 -9.07 -0.30
C PRO A 50 -2.69 -8.12 -0.28
N VAL A 51 -2.63 -7.15 0.64
CA VAL A 51 -1.45 -6.27 0.80
C VAL A 51 -0.20 -7.07 1.16
N VAL A 52 -0.30 -7.97 2.15
CA VAL A 52 0.82 -8.86 2.54
C VAL A 52 1.23 -9.76 1.37
N ALA A 53 0.27 -10.37 0.66
CA ALA A 53 0.54 -11.20 -0.49
C ALA A 53 1.26 -10.43 -1.62
N HIS A 54 0.79 -9.21 -1.92
CA HIS A 54 1.40 -8.31 -2.89
C HIS A 54 2.86 -8.01 -2.53
N ILE A 55 3.15 -7.73 -1.26
CA ILE A 55 4.50 -7.37 -0.83
C ILE A 55 5.42 -8.58 -0.86
N ILE A 56 4.98 -9.77 -0.42
CA ILE A 56 5.78 -11.00 -0.52
C ILE A 56 6.16 -11.29 -1.97
N ILE A 57 5.19 -11.23 -2.88
CA ILE A 57 5.43 -11.45 -4.31
C ILE A 57 6.37 -10.37 -4.87
N SER A 58 6.16 -9.11 -4.50
CA SER A 58 6.98 -7.99 -4.97
C SER A 58 8.42 -8.08 -4.47
N LEU A 59 8.64 -8.48 -3.21
CA LEU A 59 9.97 -8.72 -2.66
C LEU A 59 10.67 -9.87 -3.38
N TYR A 60 9.98 -10.98 -3.60
CA TYR A 60 10.52 -12.10 -4.36
C TYR A 60 10.95 -11.68 -5.77
N LEU A 61 10.08 -10.96 -6.50
CA LEU A 61 10.38 -10.46 -7.83
C LEU A 61 11.55 -9.46 -7.81
N TYR A 62 11.60 -8.59 -6.79
CA TYR A 62 12.68 -7.63 -6.62
C TYR A 62 14.03 -8.33 -6.48
N PHE A 63 14.17 -9.29 -5.56
CA PHE A 63 15.43 -10.01 -5.36
C PHE A 63 15.83 -10.84 -6.57
N ARG A 64 14.86 -11.49 -7.22
CA ARG A 64 15.10 -12.26 -8.45
C ARG A 64 15.63 -11.40 -9.59
N ASP A 65 15.11 -10.19 -9.75
CA ASP A 65 15.47 -9.27 -10.85
C ASP A 65 16.69 -8.38 -10.52
N ARG A 66 17.07 -8.28 -9.23
CA ARG A 66 18.12 -7.36 -8.75
C ARG A 66 19.50 -7.63 -9.37
N SER A 67 19.83 -8.89 -9.61
CA SER A 67 21.12 -9.29 -10.20
C SER A 67 21.32 -8.78 -11.63
N TYR A 68 20.24 -8.60 -12.39
CA TYR A 68 20.31 -8.21 -13.81
C TYR A 68 20.39 -6.69 -14.04
N LYS A 69 20.02 -5.86 -13.05
CA LYS A 69 19.81 -4.41 -13.26
C LYS A 69 20.77 -3.49 -12.49
N ALA A 70 21.61 -4.05 -11.62
CA ALA A 70 22.35 -3.31 -10.58
C ALA A 70 23.29 -2.19 -11.08
N ASN A 71 23.87 -2.29 -12.28
CA ASN A 71 24.86 -1.31 -12.76
C ASN A 71 24.34 -0.32 -13.82
N ARG A 72 23.19 -0.56 -14.47
CA ARG A 72 22.78 0.20 -15.66
C ARG A 72 21.76 1.32 -15.38
N TYR A 73 21.02 1.28 -14.26
CA TYR A 73 19.91 2.24 -14.00
C TYR A 73 19.83 2.70 -12.54
N ARG A 74 20.74 3.58 -12.09
CA ARG A 74 20.81 4.05 -10.69
C ARG A 74 19.52 4.69 -10.16
N ASN A 75 18.85 5.54 -10.95
CA ASN A 75 17.59 6.19 -10.55
C ASN A 75 16.44 5.19 -10.40
N LEU A 76 16.36 4.20 -11.29
CA LEU A 76 15.36 3.13 -11.18
C LEU A 76 15.58 2.30 -9.91
N ILE A 77 16.84 2.07 -9.52
CA ILE A 77 17.19 1.33 -8.31
C ILE A 77 16.80 2.12 -7.06
N SER A 78 17.06 3.43 -7.00
CA SER A 78 16.71 4.24 -5.82
C SER A 78 15.19 4.28 -5.61
N GLU A 79 14.42 4.50 -6.66
CA GLU A 79 12.96 4.49 -6.60
C GLU A 79 12.40 3.12 -6.21
N THR A 80 12.96 2.04 -6.77
CA THR A 80 12.51 0.68 -6.43
C THR A 80 12.87 0.32 -4.99
N THR A 81 14.02 0.81 -4.49
CA THR A 81 14.42 0.66 -3.09
C THR A 81 13.48 1.44 -2.17
N GLN A 82 13.07 2.66 -2.55
CA GLN A 82 12.08 3.43 -1.82
C GLN A 82 10.71 2.73 -1.79
N GLN A 83 10.25 2.16 -2.92
CA GLN A 83 9.02 1.37 -2.96
C GLN A 83 9.08 0.15 -2.03
N MET A 84 10.23 -0.52 -1.98
CA MET A 84 10.47 -1.64 -1.07
C MET A 84 10.42 -1.19 0.40
N ALA A 85 11.16 -0.15 0.76
CA ALA A 85 11.20 0.35 2.12
C ALA A 85 9.82 0.82 2.60
N THR A 86 9.12 1.61 1.78
CA THR A 86 7.74 2.04 2.08
C THR A 86 6.76 0.87 2.14
N GLY A 87 6.92 -0.16 1.29
CA GLY A 87 6.11 -1.38 1.37
C GLY A 87 6.28 -2.12 2.69
N ILE A 88 7.51 -2.26 3.20
CA ILE A 88 7.76 -2.87 4.51
C ILE A 88 7.11 -2.04 5.63
N MET A 89 7.26 -0.71 5.59
CA MET A 89 6.64 0.18 6.57
C MET A 89 5.11 0.09 6.55
N ILE A 90 4.50 -0.06 5.37
CA ILE A 90 3.04 -0.30 5.24
C ILE A 90 2.64 -1.56 6.00
N ILE A 91 3.38 -2.67 5.91
CA ILE A 91 3.03 -3.90 6.66
C ILE A 91 3.06 -3.63 8.16
N ILE A 92 4.14 -3.01 8.65
CA ILE A 92 4.34 -2.77 10.08
C ILE A 92 3.23 -1.88 10.61
N PHE A 93 2.99 -0.72 9.98
CA PHE A 93 1.99 0.22 10.46
C PHE A 93 0.56 -0.25 10.21
N ALA A 94 0.27 -1.00 9.14
CA ALA A 94 -1.04 -1.60 8.94
C ALA A 94 -1.34 -2.66 10.02
N ALA A 95 -0.34 -3.47 10.40
CA ALA A 95 -0.50 -4.42 11.50
C ALA A 95 -0.78 -3.70 12.83
N LEU A 96 -0.01 -2.65 13.15
CA LEU A 96 -0.24 -1.81 14.33
C LEU A 96 -1.61 -1.15 14.30
N HIS A 97 -2.02 -0.57 13.17
CA HIS A 97 -3.35 0.02 12.98
C HIS A 97 -4.47 -0.98 13.28
N ILE A 98 -4.41 -2.18 12.71
CA ILE A 98 -5.42 -3.23 12.92
C ILE A 98 -5.45 -3.69 14.38
N VAL A 99 -4.29 -3.86 15.01
CA VAL A 99 -4.19 -4.27 16.42
C VAL A 99 -4.75 -3.18 17.32
N GLY A 100 -4.36 -1.91 17.09
CA GLY A 100 -4.87 -0.75 17.82
C GLY A 100 -6.39 -0.69 17.84
N TYR A 101 -7.01 -0.75 16.66
CA TYR A 101 -8.47 -0.68 16.52
C TYR A 101 -9.18 -1.99 16.93
N SER A 102 -8.45 -3.09 17.15
CA SER A 102 -8.98 -4.30 17.77
C SER A 102 -9.02 -4.19 19.30
N ILE A 103 -8.09 -3.44 19.91
CA ILE A 103 -8.00 -3.25 21.37
C ILE A 103 -8.88 -2.08 21.83
N ASN A 104 -8.83 -0.95 21.12
CA ASN A 104 -9.63 0.24 21.41
C ASN A 104 -10.32 0.70 20.11
N PRO A 105 -11.53 0.17 19.82
CA PRO A 105 -12.30 0.51 18.63
C PRO A 105 -12.69 1.99 18.56
N MET A 106 -12.97 2.49 17.35
CA MET A 106 -13.56 3.82 17.20
C MET A 106 -14.94 3.88 17.87
N GLY A 107 -15.26 5.03 18.48
CA GLY A 107 -16.56 5.29 19.07
C GLY A 107 -16.73 4.83 20.51
N THR A 108 -15.72 4.18 21.11
CA THR A 108 -15.65 3.96 22.55
C THR A 108 -14.83 5.06 23.22
N GLU A 109 -15.07 5.34 24.50
CA GLU A 109 -14.21 6.24 25.27
C GLU A 109 -12.76 5.75 25.21
N SER A 110 -11.86 6.62 24.77
CA SER A 110 -10.44 6.33 24.60
C SER A 110 -9.65 7.09 25.64
N THR A 111 -8.69 6.41 26.28
CA THR A 111 -7.72 7.11 27.13
C THR A 111 -6.79 7.96 26.27
N PHE A 112 -6.20 9.00 26.85
CA PHE A 112 -5.25 9.87 26.15
C PHE A 112 -4.16 9.08 25.40
N TYR A 113 -3.63 8.03 26.01
CA TYR A 113 -2.59 7.18 25.43
C TYR A 113 -3.05 6.45 24.15
N PHE A 114 -4.28 5.92 24.13
CA PHE A 114 -4.82 5.27 22.93
C PHE A 114 -5.07 6.29 21.82
N SER A 115 -5.55 7.49 22.15
CA SER A 115 -5.75 8.55 21.17
C SER A 115 -4.42 9.00 20.54
N VAL A 116 -3.35 9.15 21.33
CA VAL A 116 -2.01 9.48 20.82
C VAL A 116 -1.45 8.34 19.98
N TYR A 117 -1.62 7.09 20.43
CA TYR A 117 -1.20 5.90 19.67
C TYR A 117 -1.84 5.87 18.28
N HIS A 118 -3.18 5.97 18.22
CA HIS A 118 -3.93 5.96 16.96
C HIS A 118 -3.48 7.11 16.06
N PHE A 119 -3.35 8.32 16.61
CA PHE A 119 -2.86 9.46 15.85
C PHE A 119 -1.49 9.21 15.21
N ILE A 120 -0.52 8.70 15.97
CA ILE A 120 0.83 8.45 15.45
C ILE A 120 0.80 7.34 14.39
N VAL A 121 0.19 6.20 14.70
CA VAL A 121 0.17 5.03 13.81
C VAL A 121 -0.55 5.34 12.51
N ASP A 122 -1.71 6.00 12.57
CA ASP A 122 -2.51 6.32 11.38
C ASP A 122 -1.79 7.32 10.47
N ASN A 123 -1.14 8.34 11.04
CA ASN A 123 -0.34 9.29 10.26
C ASN A 123 0.89 8.63 9.61
N MET A 124 1.58 7.76 10.35
CA MET A 124 2.73 7.02 9.81
C MET A 124 2.33 6.03 8.71
N LEU A 125 1.19 5.34 8.88
CA LEU A 125 0.62 4.48 7.85
C LEU A 125 0.24 5.28 6.61
N PHE A 126 -0.49 6.38 6.78
CA PHE A 126 -0.90 7.25 5.69
C PHE A 126 0.30 7.79 4.91
N PHE A 127 1.32 8.30 5.62
CA PHE A 127 2.55 8.79 5.00
C PHE A 127 3.28 7.68 4.22
N SER A 128 3.36 6.48 4.78
CA SER A 128 3.99 5.33 4.12
C SER A 128 3.25 4.95 2.84
N ILE A 129 1.91 4.91 2.87
CA ILE A 129 1.07 4.67 1.69
C ILE A 129 1.28 5.78 0.65
N ALA A 130 1.22 7.04 1.05
CA ALA A 130 1.39 8.18 0.14
C ALA A 130 2.75 8.16 -0.56
N MET A 131 3.83 7.92 0.18
CA MET A 131 5.18 7.81 -0.37
C MET A 131 5.35 6.60 -1.29
N HIS A 132 4.68 5.49 -0.99
CA HIS A 132 4.66 4.32 -1.87
C HIS A 132 3.91 4.62 -3.18
N LEU A 133 2.69 5.16 -3.08
CA LEU A 133 1.83 5.47 -4.22
C LEU A 133 2.42 6.55 -5.13
N ARG A 134 3.14 7.53 -4.58
CA ARG A 134 3.85 8.57 -5.35
C ARG A 134 4.72 7.99 -6.45
N ILE A 135 5.38 6.85 -6.20
CA ILE A 135 6.24 6.17 -7.18
C ILE A 135 5.45 5.09 -7.93
N SER A 136 4.59 4.35 -7.22
CA SER A 136 3.89 3.20 -7.78
C SER A 136 2.83 3.59 -8.82
N ILE A 137 2.10 4.70 -8.64
CA ILE A 137 1.05 5.13 -9.59
C ILE A 137 1.64 5.48 -10.97
N PRO A 138 2.66 6.36 -11.09
CA PRO A 138 3.26 6.64 -12.39
C PRO A 138 3.80 5.39 -13.08
N LYS A 139 4.48 4.50 -12.34
CA LYS A 139 5.00 3.23 -12.88
C LYS A 139 3.90 2.28 -13.34
N PHE A 140 2.81 2.21 -12.59
CA PHE A 140 1.64 1.43 -12.97
C PHE A 140 1.00 1.97 -14.25
N MET A 141 0.79 3.28 -14.35
CA MET A 141 0.23 3.91 -15.55
C MET A 141 1.13 3.73 -16.79
N MET A 142 2.46 3.83 -16.64
CA MET A 142 3.41 3.50 -17.71
C MET A 142 3.30 2.03 -18.14
N SER A 143 3.16 1.09 -17.18
CA SER A 143 3.03 -0.34 -17.49
C SER A 143 1.74 -0.70 -18.25
N LEU A 144 0.71 0.13 -18.13
CA LEU A 144 -0.55 0.00 -18.86
C LEU A 144 -0.55 0.78 -20.18
N GLY A 145 0.52 1.52 -20.49
CA GLY A 145 0.63 2.34 -21.69
C GLY A 145 -0.16 3.65 -21.63
N PHE A 146 -0.60 4.10 -20.45
CA PHE A 146 -1.29 5.39 -20.28
C PHE A 146 -0.35 6.59 -20.23
N LEU A 147 0.92 6.37 -19.88
CA LEU A 147 1.95 7.39 -19.82
C LEU A 147 3.16 6.95 -20.63
N ASP A 148 3.66 7.83 -21.50
CA ASP A 148 4.95 7.66 -22.14
C ASP A 148 6.06 8.07 -21.16
N GLY A 149 6.96 7.13 -20.86
CA GLY A 149 8.16 7.47 -20.11
C GLY A 149 9.04 8.40 -20.94
N LYS A 150 9.47 9.53 -20.39
CA LYS A 150 10.47 10.41 -21.05
C LYS A 150 11.78 9.68 -21.41
N ASP A 151 12.01 8.49 -20.85
CA ASP A 151 13.14 7.59 -21.15
C ASP A 151 12.72 6.22 -21.74
N ALA A 152 11.46 6.04 -22.17
CA ALA A 152 10.96 4.76 -22.68
C ALA A 152 11.62 4.33 -24.01
N TYR A 153 12.33 5.24 -24.67
CA TYR A 153 12.99 5.04 -25.96
C TYR A 153 14.50 4.83 -25.89
N VAL A 154 15.10 4.59 -24.72
CA VAL A 154 16.54 4.27 -24.63
C VAL A 154 16.76 2.76 -24.46
N ASN A 155 16.70 2.07 -25.61
CA ASN A 155 17.30 0.76 -25.91
C ASN A 155 16.62 -0.50 -25.36
N PHE A 156 15.51 -0.87 -26.00
CA PHE A 156 15.30 -2.27 -26.40
C PHE A 156 15.72 -2.43 -27.87
N LYS A 157 17.03 -2.52 -28.09
CA LYS A 157 17.64 -3.20 -29.24
C LYS A 157 18.71 -4.13 -28.68
#